data_AF-A0AA35E2T0-F1
#
_entry.id   AF-A0AA35E2T0-F1
#
_cell.length_a   1.000
_cell.length_b   1.000
_cell.length_c   1.000
_cell.angle_alpha   90.00
_cell.angle_beta   90.00
_cell.angle_gamma   90.00
#
_symmetry.space_group_name_H-M   'P 1'
#
loop_
_entity.id
_entity.type
_entity.pdbx_description
1 polymer ?
#
loop_
_entity_poly.entity_id
_entity_poly.type
_entity_poly.pdbx_seq_one_letter_code
_entity_poly.pdbx_strand_id
1 'polypeptide(L)'
;MSLVVYVGIDKFKAESGAALREQNATELTLSDIAKGQPSTDEASTVEDQLLVIDMFSEEALASLKSWLKKETAHACIIAWPQPVAWLAASLATGTTGEEALSDWLSQAKRLLALFRSARRQVTLAGYMPGCELEVIKAPVIDRSENPIYQLAAAYLSSQSQALQDTYAYLAASSKECPVVEAREAEMAQAALSEYHARQAESEQGQRNGRALKEADAAQERQQQDIARLKGELSSTHDEYALVLQQLQNTQEFLAEGINDLQTLKKENEALKQAFDTQRKEKDVTQQHNQVLKKENEALGQASDTLKMNVETQRKEQSAIQQHVQTLQKENQTLKQVLETEQKDQAVILQALQNVQIEAAEIFDMLQQVRATDFEHREQAIAQQELTAAQNVQLLSTLQEAQQAYETLYVEQQALSEQLFTVYPQNQQELEKNASEQINLRQQLEKRQTELNVLRTESEQRIHRLERLVQWLRVHAQRHAAVAYREIRSYKKALPSQVAMLEASPLFDAEWYCKQYPDVAQANIKPAEHFIKFGAIDGRHPGPLFSTEFYLTHYEDVAASGQHPLLHYLRYGKEENREIHPPQYQLSALQTIAKGAKA
;
A
#
# COMPACT_ATOMS: atom_id res chain seq x y z
N MET A 1 48.23 24.35 22.78
CA MET A 1 47.19 23.33 22.58
C MET A 1 46.23 23.87 21.50
N SER A 2 45.52 22.98 20.77
CA SER A 2 44.46 23.22 19.75
C SER A 2 44.56 22.16 18.63
N LEU A 3 43.75 21.09 18.63
CA LEU A 3 44.03 19.90 17.80
C LEU A 3 42.80 19.10 17.28
N VAL A 4 41.65 19.75 17.06
CA VAL A 4 40.53 19.22 16.25
C VAL A 4 40.04 20.32 15.30
N VAL A 5 39.84 19.98 14.02
CA VAL A 5 39.48 20.91 12.94
C VAL A 5 38.05 20.60 12.47
N TYR A 6 37.13 21.57 12.54
CA TYR A 6 35.70 21.36 12.29
C TYR A 6 35.15 22.21 11.14
N VAL A 7 34.41 21.58 10.23
CA VAL A 7 33.69 22.24 9.12
C VAL A 7 32.17 22.01 9.24
N GLY A 8 31.38 23.05 8.94
CA GLY A 8 29.92 23.00 8.88
C GLY A 8 29.13 23.30 10.17
N ILE A 9 29.66 24.11 11.10
CA ILE A 9 29.06 24.30 12.44
C ILE A 9 28.15 25.53 12.59
N ASP A 10 28.08 26.46 11.63
CA ASP A 10 27.39 27.74 11.85
C ASP A 10 25.87 27.61 12.10
N LYS A 11 25.22 26.56 11.59
CA LYS A 11 23.82 26.22 11.93
C LYS A 11 23.67 25.82 13.42
N PHE A 12 24.63 25.08 13.97
CA PHE A 12 24.69 24.74 15.41
C PHE A 12 24.96 25.97 16.29
N LYS A 13 25.86 26.87 15.88
CA LYS A 13 26.08 28.15 16.58
C LYS A 13 24.78 28.96 16.66
N ALA A 14 24.07 29.10 15.54
CA ALA A 14 22.82 29.86 15.47
C ALA A 14 21.67 29.25 16.29
N GLU A 15 21.53 27.91 16.28
CA GLU A 15 20.40 27.21 16.92
C GLU A 15 20.61 26.80 18.37
N SER A 16 21.86 26.75 18.85
CA SER A 16 22.16 26.32 20.23
C SER A 16 22.15 27.47 21.24
N GLY A 17 22.48 28.70 20.80
CA GLY A 17 22.73 29.83 21.70
C GLY A 17 23.89 29.61 22.68
N ALA A 18 24.67 28.54 22.49
CA ALA A 18 25.64 28.07 23.46
C ALA A 18 26.99 28.77 23.26
N ALA A 19 27.27 29.75 24.11
CA ALA A 19 28.62 30.27 24.28
C ALA A 19 29.52 29.18 24.90
N LEU A 20 30.11 28.35 24.03
CA LEU A 20 31.26 27.50 24.37
C LEU A 20 32.33 28.43 24.95
N ARG A 21 32.60 28.28 26.26
CA ARG A 21 33.49 29.16 26.99
C ARG A 21 34.93 28.97 26.55
N GLU A 22 35.46 29.94 25.83
CA GLU A 22 36.90 30.21 25.81
C GLU A 22 37.33 30.57 27.24
N GLN A 23 37.96 29.62 27.93
CA GLN A 23 38.69 29.90 29.17
C GLN A 23 40.06 29.21 29.11
N ASN A 24 41.08 29.98 29.44
CA ASN A 24 42.49 29.58 29.62
C ASN A 24 43.31 29.37 28.33
N ALA A 25 43.25 30.35 27.43
CA ALA A 25 44.40 30.78 26.63
C ALA A 25 44.95 32.12 27.17
N THR A 26 45.38 32.13 28.44
CA THR A 26 46.41 33.07 28.89
C THR A 26 47.75 32.54 28.36
N GLU A 27 48.59 33.30 27.66
CA GLU A 27 48.71 34.77 27.63
C GLU A 27 48.50 35.38 26.22
N LEU A 28 48.61 36.72 26.12
CA LEU A 28 48.59 37.54 24.88
C LEU A 28 47.21 37.86 24.24
N THR A 29 46.31 38.35 25.11
CA THR A 29 45.64 39.67 24.97
C THR A 29 44.92 40.08 23.67
N LEU A 30 43.58 40.14 23.75
CA LEU A 30 42.71 41.02 22.94
C LEU A 30 42.88 42.54 23.29
N SER A 31 44.11 43.01 23.46
CA SER A 31 44.41 44.42 23.78
C SER A 31 45.48 45.08 22.90
N ASP A 32 46.01 44.38 21.89
CA ASP A 32 46.68 45.03 20.75
C ASP A 32 45.69 45.68 19.76
N ILE A 33 44.54 46.14 20.28
CA ILE A 33 43.57 47.01 19.60
C ILE A 33 44.15 48.44 19.57
N ALA A 34 45.33 48.59 18.98
CA ALA A 34 46.14 49.81 18.99
C ALA A 34 46.98 49.92 17.70
N LYS A 35 46.37 50.49 16.65
CA LYS A 35 46.78 50.54 15.22
C LYS A 35 46.45 49.23 14.48
N GLY A 36 45.72 49.22 13.37
CA GLY A 36 45.01 50.31 12.68
C GLY A 36 43.98 49.77 11.67
N GLN A 37 43.07 50.62 11.20
CA GLN A 37 42.06 50.27 10.20
C GLN A 37 42.64 50.30 8.75
N PRO A 38 41.84 50.07 7.69
CA PRO A 38 41.44 48.75 7.22
C PRO A 38 41.80 48.56 5.72
N SER A 39 41.50 47.40 5.14
CA SER A 39 41.41 47.25 3.68
C SER A 39 40.28 46.31 3.30
N THR A 40 39.36 46.80 2.48
CA THR A 40 38.49 45.98 1.62
C THR A 40 39.38 45.33 0.53
N ASP A 41 39.02 44.21 -0.09
CA ASP A 41 38.04 44.16 -1.18
C ASP A 41 37.54 42.73 -1.47
N GLU A 42 36.25 42.68 -1.85
CA GLU A 42 35.56 41.77 -2.78
C GLU A 42 35.86 40.24 -2.83
N ALA A 43 34.87 39.49 -2.36
CA ALA A 43 34.26 38.34 -3.05
C ALA A 43 35.09 37.05 -3.28
N SER A 44 35.33 36.28 -2.21
CA SER A 44 35.13 34.82 -2.28
C SER A 44 33.72 34.43 -1.84
N THR A 45 33.28 33.23 -2.21
CA THR A 45 32.00 32.64 -1.81
C THR A 45 31.95 32.32 -0.31
N VAL A 46 30.78 31.96 0.22
CA VAL A 46 30.63 31.43 1.59
C VAL A 46 31.63 30.30 1.84
N GLU A 47 32.69 30.59 2.59
CA GLU A 47 33.77 29.68 2.93
C GLU A 47 33.70 29.37 4.43
N ASP A 48 33.61 28.08 4.76
CA ASP A 48 33.28 27.59 6.10
C ASP A 48 34.24 28.09 7.18
N GLN A 49 33.71 28.83 8.17
CA GLN A 49 34.52 29.28 9.30
C GLN A 49 34.86 28.12 10.24
N LEU A 50 36.11 27.68 10.13
CA LEU A 50 36.73 26.66 10.95
C LEU A 50 36.64 26.99 12.44
N LEU A 51 36.05 26.07 13.20
CA LEU A 51 36.25 26.00 14.64
C LEU A 51 37.43 25.08 14.95
N VAL A 52 38.16 25.43 16.01
CA VAL A 52 39.22 24.59 16.59
C VAL A 52 38.89 24.37 18.06
N ILE A 53 38.97 23.12 18.53
CA ILE A 53 38.74 22.77 19.94
C ILE A 53 39.86 21.85 20.43
N ASP A 54 40.41 22.17 21.60
CA ASP A 54 41.57 21.49 22.19
C ASP A 54 41.22 20.11 22.74
N MET A 55 40.08 19.98 23.42
CA MET A 55 39.64 18.78 24.15
C MET A 55 38.14 18.56 24.00
N PHE A 56 37.71 17.34 23.67
CA PHE A 56 36.29 16.97 23.66
C PHE A 56 35.81 16.69 25.09
N SER A 57 35.05 17.63 25.67
CA SER A 57 34.35 17.44 26.94
C SER A 57 33.06 16.63 26.77
N GLU A 58 32.57 16.00 27.84
CA GLU A 58 31.31 15.24 27.78
C GLU A 58 30.09 16.14 27.58
N GLU A 59 30.14 17.38 28.09
CA GLU A 59 29.12 18.41 27.86
C GLU A 59 29.04 18.83 26.38
N ALA A 60 30.20 18.97 25.71
CA ALA A 60 30.25 19.24 24.28
C ALA A 60 29.70 18.05 23.46
N LEU A 61 30.07 16.82 23.82
CA LEU A 61 29.55 15.60 23.19
C LEU A 61 28.03 15.45 23.39
N ALA A 62 27.50 15.77 24.58
CA ALA A 62 26.07 15.73 24.87
C ALA A 62 25.31 16.78 24.05
N SER A 63 25.84 18.00 23.97
CA SER A 63 25.27 19.11 23.19
C SER A 63 25.23 18.80 21.70
N LEU A 64 26.32 18.30 21.13
CA LEU A 64 26.43 17.94 19.72
C LEU A 64 25.52 16.73 19.37
N LYS A 65 25.45 15.71 20.24
CA LYS A 65 24.48 14.60 20.11
C LYS A 65 23.02 15.08 20.20
N SER A 66 22.73 16.11 21.01
CA SER A 66 21.38 16.69 21.10
C SER A 66 21.00 17.43 19.81
N TRP A 67 21.94 18.15 19.19
CA TRP A 67 21.70 18.86 17.94
C TRP A 67 21.56 17.94 16.72
N LEU A 68 22.39 16.90 16.60
CA LEU A 68 22.25 15.87 15.53
C LEU A 68 20.89 15.13 15.61
N LYS A 69 20.26 15.09 16.79
CA LYS A 69 18.91 14.56 17.00
C LYS A 69 17.77 15.52 16.65
N LYS A 70 18.01 16.83 16.49
CA LYS A 70 16.95 17.82 16.20
C LYS A 70 16.45 17.73 14.76
N GLU A 71 17.36 17.69 13.79
CA GLU A 71 17.04 17.54 12.37
C GLU A 71 17.90 16.43 11.75
N THR A 72 17.28 15.55 10.96
CA THR A 72 18.01 14.51 10.20
C THR A 72 18.89 15.09 9.09
N ALA A 73 18.71 16.37 8.75
CA ALA A 73 19.53 17.11 7.80
C ALA A 73 20.83 17.66 8.42
N HIS A 74 20.97 17.65 9.76
CA HIS A 74 22.22 18.04 10.41
C HIS A 74 23.32 17.02 10.13
N ALA A 75 24.39 17.48 9.50
CA ALA A 75 25.60 16.73 9.21
C ALA A 75 26.83 17.53 9.68
N CYS A 76 27.93 16.84 9.97
CA CYS A 76 29.16 17.46 10.47
C CYS A 76 30.39 16.68 9.98
N ILE A 77 31.44 17.40 9.61
CA ILE A 77 32.75 16.82 9.27
C ILE A 77 33.70 17.08 10.45
N ILE A 78 34.30 16.02 10.97
CA ILE A 78 35.26 16.08 12.07
C ILE A 78 36.62 15.58 11.57
N ALA A 79 37.59 16.47 11.46
CA ALA A 79 38.96 16.11 11.13
C ALA A 79 39.75 15.81 12.41
N TRP A 80 40.37 14.63 12.47
CA TRP A 80 41.12 14.12 13.63
C TRP A 80 42.60 13.84 13.30
N PRO A 81 43.53 14.12 14.22
CA PRO A 81 44.97 14.01 13.98
C PRO A 81 45.50 12.58 14.17
N GLN A 82 46.49 12.18 13.36
CA GLN A 82 47.22 10.93 13.60
C GLN A 82 47.88 10.92 15.00
N PRO A 83 47.98 9.73 15.65
CA PRO A 83 48.44 9.61 17.03
C PRO A 83 49.88 10.09 17.23
N VAL A 84 50.80 9.82 16.30
CA VAL A 84 52.21 10.23 16.42
C VAL A 84 52.32 11.76 16.44
N ALA A 85 51.59 12.47 15.57
CA ALA A 85 51.57 13.93 15.54
C ALA A 85 50.98 14.53 16.83
N TRP A 86 49.84 13.99 17.30
CA TRP A 86 49.20 14.47 18.53
C TRP A 86 50.06 14.19 19.78
N LEU A 87 50.70 13.01 19.86
CA LEU A 87 51.61 12.66 20.95
C LEU A 87 52.86 13.55 20.93
N ALA A 88 53.46 13.80 19.77
CA ALA A 88 54.63 14.68 19.64
C ALA A 88 54.29 16.13 20.08
N ALA A 89 53.13 16.65 19.68
CA ALA A 89 52.64 17.96 20.11
C ALA A 89 52.36 18.02 21.63
N SER A 90 51.85 16.94 22.23
CA SER A 90 51.56 16.87 23.66
C SER A 90 52.84 16.80 24.50
N LEU A 91 53.78 15.92 24.12
CA LEU A 91 55.13 15.86 24.71
C LEU A 91 55.86 17.20 24.62
N ALA A 92 55.72 17.94 23.52
CA ALA A 92 56.26 19.28 23.36
C ALA A 92 55.62 20.32 24.30
N THR A 93 54.40 20.08 24.82
CA THR A 93 53.78 20.88 25.89
C THR A 93 54.12 20.42 27.32
N GLY A 94 54.95 19.37 27.47
CA GLY A 94 55.46 18.92 28.77
C GLY A 94 54.57 17.93 29.54
N THR A 95 53.52 17.38 28.92
CA THR A 95 52.74 16.25 29.49
C THR A 95 53.59 14.99 29.56
N THR A 96 53.37 14.11 30.55
CA THR A 96 54.04 12.81 30.53
C THR A 96 53.53 11.92 29.37
N GLY A 97 54.34 10.96 28.94
CA GLY A 97 53.99 10.07 27.84
C GLY A 97 52.77 9.17 28.12
N GLU A 98 52.55 8.82 29.39
CA GLU A 98 51.40 8.00 29.82
C GLU A 98 50.09 8.81 29.86
N GLU A 99 50.13 10.05 30.37
CA GLU A 99 48.99 10.97 30.35
C GLU A 99 48.56 11.27 28.92
N ALA A 100 49.51 11.64 28.05
CA ALA A 100 49.25 11.88 26.64
C ALA A 100 48.62 10.66 25.94
N LEU A 101 49.16 9.47 26.18
CA LEU A 101 48.63 8.23 25.59
C LEU A 101 47.23 7.89 26.10
N SER A 102 46.95 8.14 27.39
CA SER A 102 45.62 7.99 27.99
C SER A 102 44.61 8.97 27.39
N ASP A 103 44.98 10.25 27.26
CA ASP A 103 44.11 11.29 26.72
C ASP A 103 43.79 11.07 25.24
N TRP A 104 44.77 10.72 24.40
CA TRP A 104 44.50 10.38 23.00
C TRP A 104 43.53 9.19 22.89
N LEU A 105 43.75 8.12 23.66
CA LEU A 105 42.84 6.98 23.72
C LEU A 105 41.42 7.37 24.19
N SER A 106 41.31 8.30 25.14
CA SER A 106 40.04 8.83 25.64
C SER A 106 39.28 9.57 24.53
N GLN A 107 39.95 10.49 23.83
CA GLN A 107 39.34 11.25 22.73
C GLN A 107 39.01 10.37 21.52
N ALA A 108 39.89 9.42 21.14
CA ALA A 108 39.64 8.44 20.09
C ALA A 108 38.39 7.59 20.36
N LYS A 109 38.23 7.09 21.60
CA LYS A 109 37.04 6.34 22.02
C LYS A 109 35.78 7.20 22.02
N ARG A 110 35.88 8.47 22.43
CA ARG A 110 34.77 9.44 22.39
C ARG A 110 34.29 9.74 20.96
N LEU A 111 35.22 9.95 20.02
CA LEU A 111 34.94 10.13 18.60
C LEU A 111 34.28 8.88 17.97
N LEU A 112 34.84 7.69 18.22
CA LEU A 112 34.24 6.43 17.77
C LEU A 112 32.83 6.22 18.33
N ALA A 113 32.58 6.57 19.59
CA ALA A 113 31.25 6.50 20.20
C ALA A 113 30.25 7.49 19.59
N LEU A 114 30.70 8.70 19.21
CA LEU A 114 29.88 9.66 18.46
C LEU A 114 29.52 9.10 17.07
N PHE A 115 30.53 8.67 16.30
CA PHE A 115 30.35 8.15 14.94
C PHE A 115 29.45 6.92 14.90
N ARG A 116 29.61 5.97 15.85
CA ARG A 116 28.70 4.82 16.01
C ARG A 116 27.24 5.24 16.24
N SER A 117 27.00 6.35 16.94
CA SER A 117 25.65 6.86 17.21
C SER A 117 25.01 7.66 16.07
N ALA A 118 25.81 8.16 15.12
CA ALA A 118 25.36 9.12 14.10
C ALA A 118 25.97 8.88 12.70
N ARG A 119 26.19 7.61 12.33
CA ARG A 119 26.97 7.19 11.14
C ARG A 119 26.46 7.70 9.76
N ARG A 120 25.24 8.25 9.68
CA ARG A 120 24.69 8.89 8.47
C ARG A 120 24.88 10.41 8.43
N GLN A 121 25.31 11.02 9.52
CA GLN A 121 25.39 12.48 9.72
C GLN A 121 26.83 12.94 10.01
N VAL A 122 27.62 12.13 10.70
CA VAL A 122 29.03 12.44 11.01
C VAL A 122 29.94 11.80 9.98
N THR A 123 30.79 12.60 9.33
CA THR A 123 31.92 12.13 8.53
C THR A 123 33.21 12.35 9.31
N LEU A 124 34.05 11.32 9.40
CA LEU A 124 35.40 11.42 9.96
C LEU A 124 36.41 11.56 8.80
N ALA A 125 37.40 12.45 8.97
CA ALA A 125 38.56 12.58 8.09
C ALA A 125 39.84 12.54 8.94
N GLY A 126 40.83 11.76 8.54
CA GLY A 126 42.14 11.73 9.22
C GLY A 126 43.09 12.77 8.62
N TYR A 127 43.83 13.50 9.45
CA TYR A 127 44.78 14.52 8.96
C TYR A 127 46.19 14.38 9.54
N MET A 128 47.15 14.90 8.77
CA MET A 128 48.56 15.05 9.14
C MET A 128 48.95 16.54 9.10
N PRO A 129 49.84 17.00 10.00
CA PRO A 129 50.44 18.34 9.89
C PRO A 129 51.12 18.52 8.53
N GLY A 130 50.97 19.70 7.94
CA GLY A 130 51.59 20.04 6.65
C GLY A 130 50.91 19.46 5.40
N CYS A 131 49.79 18.73 5.51
CA CYS A 131 48.99 18.29 4.37
C CYS A 131 47.69 19.11 4.26
N GLU A 132 47.37 19.59 3.05
CA GLU A 132 46.02 20.08 2.74
C GLU A 132 45.05 18.89 2.61
N LEU A 133 43.82 19.07 3.10
CA LEU A 133 42.73 18.12 2.91
C LEU A 133 41.88 18.58 1.72
N GLU A 134 41.61 17.74 0.73
CA GLU A 134 40.69 18.12 -0.37
C GLU A 134 39.27 18.47 0.14
N VAL A 135 38.90 17.93 1.31
CA VAL A 135 37.65 18.20 2.04
C VAL A 135 37.69 19.53 2.82
N ILE A 136 38.87 20.08 3.13
CA ILE A 136 39.05 21.29 3.96
C ILE A 136 40.18 22.15 3.40
N LYS A 137 39.83 23.20 2.64
CA LYS A 137 40.77 24.18 2.07
C LYS A 137 41.37 25.13 3.12
N ALA A 138 42.13 24.60 4.08
CA ALA A 138 42.85 25.41 5.05
C ALA A 138 44.15 24.74 5.51
N PRO A 139 45.25 25.49 5.67
CA PRO A 139 46.48 24.97 6.24
C PRO A 139 46.28 24.69 7.74
N VAL A 140 46.37 23.43 8.15
CA VAL A 140 46.26 23.05 9.57
C VAL A 140 47.58 23.35 10.28
N ILE A 141 47.49 24.08 11.40
CA ILE A 141 48.63 24.69 12.11
C ILE A 141 49.61 23.63 12.61
N ASP A 142 50.87 23.70 12.16
CA ASP A 142 51.97 22.91 12.69
C ASP A 142 52.49 23.49 14.03
N ARG A 143 52.91 22.61 14.94
CA ARG A 143 53.58 22.92 16.21
C ARG A 143 54.64 21.88 16.61
N SER A 144 55.11 21.01 15.69
CA SER A 144 55.92 19.82 16.05
C SER A 144 57.08 19.50 15.09
N GLU A 145 57.86 20.52 14.69
CA GLU A 145 59.10 20.33 13.90
C GLU A 145 60.22 19.56 14.62
N ASN A 146 60.15 19.37 15.95
CA ASN A 146 61.24 18.77 16.72
C ASN A 146 61.26 17.22 16.59
N PRO A 147 62.28 16.62 15.93
CA PRO A 147 62.29 15.19 15.64
C PRO A 147 62.44 14.31 16.90
N ILE A 148 62.92 14.84 18.02
CA ILE A 148 63.07 14.08 19.27
C ILE A 148 61.68 13.69 19.81
N TYR A 149 60.71 14.62 19.78
CA TYR A 149 59.34 14.32 20.21
C TYR A 149 58.59 13.43 19.22
N GLN A 150 58.88 13.54 17.91
CA GLN A 150 58.34 12.61 16.90
C GLN A 150 58.85 11.17 17.11
N LEU A 151 60.16 10.98 17.36
CA LEU A 151 60.74 9.68 17.67
C LEU A 151 60.21 9.10 18.99
N ALA A 152 60.06 9.92 20.03
CA ALA A 152 59.46 9.50 21.29
C ALA A 152 57.98 9.12 21.13
N ALA A 153 57.21 9.88 20.36
CA ALA A 153 55.81 9.58 20.03
C ALA A 153 55.66 8.28 19.24
N ALA A 154 56.52 8.05 18.22
CA ALA A 154 56.55 6.80 17.46
C ALA A 154 56.91 5.61 18.36
N TYR A 155 57.86 5.77 19.29
CA TYR A 155 58.22 4.74 20.26
C TYR A 155 57.04 4.38 21.17
N LEU A 156 56.39 5.37 21.80
CA LEU A 156 55.19 5.16 22.63
C LEU A 156 54.03 4.54 21.84
N SER A 157 53.82 4.98 20.59
CA SER A 157 52.82 4.41 19.68
C SER A 157 53.13 2.95 19.32
N SER A 158 54.41 2.56 19.21
CA SER A 158 54.81 1.18 18.92
C SER A 158 54.61 0.22 20.10
N GLN A 159 54.70 0.72 21.34
CA GLN A 159 54.50 -0.10 22.55
C GLN A 159 53.03 -0.34 22.90
N SER A 160 52.10 0.52 22.47
CA SER A 160 50.69 0.44 22.87
C SER A 160 49.79 -0.18 21.81
N GLN A 161 49.53 -1.49 21.95
CA GLN A 161 48.58 -2.21 21.10
C GLN A 161 47.18 -1.56 21.09
N ALA A 162 46.70 -1.09 22.26
CA ALA A 162 45.40 -0.45 22.38
C ALA A 162 45.27 0.85 21.56
N LEU A 163 46.38 1.58 21.36
CA LEU A 163 46.45 2.74 20.49
C LEU A 163 46.43 2.31 19.02
N GLN A 164 47.21 1.31 18.64
CA GLN A 164 47.23 0.78 17.27
C GLN A 164 45.86 0.23 16.84
N ASP A 165 45.19 -0.54 17.70
CA ASP A 165 43.86 -1.10 17.44
C ASP A 165 42.81 0.01 17.26
N THR A 166 42.79 1.00 18.16
CA THR A 166 41.83 2.12 18.09
C THR A 166 42.11 3.07 16.92
N TYR A 167 43.38 3.27 16.56
CA TYR A 167 43.79 3.97 15.35
C TYR A 167 43.33 3.25 14.07
N ALA A 168 43.53 1.93 13.98
CA ALA A 168 43.07 1.13 12.85
C ALA A 168 41.53 1.21 12.68
N TYR A 169 40.77 1.14 13.79
CA TYR A 169 39.31 1.33 13.76
C TYR A 169 38.87 2.74 13.35
N LEU A 170 39.63 3.79 13.71
CA LEU A 170 39.37 5.16 13.26
C LEU A 170 39.68 5.33 11.76
N ALA A 171 40.85 4.90 11.30
CA ALA A 171 41.27 4.97 9.90
C ALA A 171 40.30 4.22 8.97
N ALA A 172 39.85 3.02 9.36
CA ALA A 172 38.83 2.25 8.64
C ALA A 172 37.40 2.83 8.74
N SER A 173 37.19 3.87 9.56
CA SER A 173 35.91 4.58 9.71
C SER A 173 35.87 5.94 8.99
N SER A 174 37.03 6.53 8.68
CA SER A 174 37.14 7.76 7.90
C SER A 174 36.96 7.57 6.40
N LYS A 175 36.48 8.61 5.72
CA LYS A 175 36.69 8.76 4.27
C LYS A 175 38.02 9.45 4.03
N GLU A 176 38.69 9.09 2.94
CA GLU A 176 39.96 9.65 2.46
C GLU A 176 41.04 9.84 3.56
N CYS A 177 41.89 8.82 3.72
CA CYS A 177 43.22 9.02 4.26
C CYS A 177 44.23 8.85 3.11
N PRO A 178 45.06 9.85 2.79
CA PRO A 178 46.14 9.68 1.82
C PRO A 178 47.18 8.70 2.40
N VAL A 179 47.22 7.48 1.87
CA VAL A 179 48.21 6.47 2.25
C VAL A 179 49.52 6.79 1.54
N VAL A 180 50.38 7.56 2.21
CA VAL A 180 51.76 7.78 1.77
C VAL A 180 52.63 6.64 2.28
N GLU A 181 52.64 5.53 1.55
CA GLU A 181 53.79 4.62 1.61
C GLU A 181 55.05 5.38 1.13
N ALA A 182 56.20 5.05 1.73
CA ALA A 182 57.52 5.65 1.46
C ALA A 182 57.72 7.13 1.85
N ARG A 183 57.91 7.39 3.16
CA ARG A 183 58.98 8.33 3.59
C ARG A 183 59.64 8.07 4.95
N GLU A 184 59.01 7.33 5.85
CA GLU A 184 59.54 7.12 7.21
C GLU A 184 60.74 6.14 7.29
N ALA A 185 60.99 5.35 6.24
CA ALA A 185 62.04 4.33 6.22
C ALA A 185 63.47 4.90 6.10
N GLU A 186 63.67 6.04 5.43
CA GLU A 186 65.02 6.57 5.14
C GLU A 186 65.63 7.34 6.32
N MET A 187 64.81 8.07 7.09
CA MET A 187 65.28 8.87 8.23
C MET A 187 65.85 8.01 9.38
N ALA A 188 65.35 6.78 9.55
CA ALA A 188 65.82 5.86 10.60
C ALA A 188 67.26 5.37 10.37
N GLN A 189 67.74 5.31 9.13
CA GLN A 189 69.11 4.89 8.82
C GLN A 189 70.11 6.05 8.80
N ALA A 190 69.66 7.29 8.61
CA ALA A 190 70.52 8.48 8.69
C ALA A 190 71.06 8.70 10.11
N ALA A 191 70.20 8.62 11.14
CA ALA A 191 70.56 8.92 12.53
C ALA A 191 71.55 7.92 13.17
N LEU A 192 71.58 6.66 12.72
CA LEU A 192 72.48 5.63 13.28
C LEU A 192 73.94 5.78 12.84
N SER A 193 74.19 6.46 11.70
CA SER A 193 75.54 6.65 11.17
C SER A 193 76.35 7.73 11.91
N GLU A 194 75.69 8.75 12.48
CA GLU A 194 76.39 9.86 13.14
C GLU A 194 76.95 9.47 14.53
N TYR A 195 76.31 8.53 15.23
CA TYR A 195 76.76 8.07 16.54
C TYR A 195 78.08 7.27 16.46
N HIS A 196 78.20 6.39 15.46
CA HIS A 196 79.42 5.59 15.26
C HIS A 196 80.62 6.40 14.77
N ALA A 197 80.42 7.63 14.27
CA ALA A 197 81.49 8.50 13.79
C ALA A 197 82.32 9.18 14.91
N ARG A 198 81.95 9.03 16.19
CA ARG A 198 82.58 9.77 17.32
C ARG A 198 83.48 8.93 18.25
N GLN A 199 83.87 7.71 17.87
CA GLN A 199 84.86 6.90 18.61
C GLN A 199 86.08 6.51 17.74
N ALA A 200 86.80 7.51 17.22
CA ALA A 200 87.96 7.29 16.34
C ALA A 200 89.15 8.25 16.58
N GLU A 201 89.39 8.70 17.81
CA GLU A 201 90.62 9.47 18.11
C GLU A 201 91.07 9.32 19.59
N SER A 202 92.03 8.44 19.85
CA SER A 202 92.86 8.41 21.08
C SER A 202 94.07 7.49 20.92
N GLU A 203 95.21 8.09 20.54
CA GLU A 203 96.60 7.66 20.82
C GLU A 203 96.98 6.16 20.79
N GLN A 204 97.78 5.77 19.79
CA GLN A 204 99.15 5.31 20.09
C GLN A 204 100.08 5.45 18.86
N GLY A 205 101.09 6.32 18.92
CA GLY A 205 101.96 6.56 17.76
C GLY A 205 103.31 7.18 18.08
N GLN A 206 104.27 6.41 18.62
CA GLN A 206 105.71 6.76 18.56
C GLN A 206 106.64 5.59 18.93
N ARG A 207 107.39 5.05 17.94
CA ARG A 207 108.71 4.39 18.10
C ARG A 207 109.44 4.43 16.75
N ASN A 208 110.63 5.04 16.66
CA ASN A 208 111.52 4.92 15.49
C ASN A 208 112.96 5.47 15.69
N GLY A 209 113.98 4.63 15.51
CA GLY A 209 115.39 4.97 15.15
C GLY A 209 116.32 5.65 16.20
N ARG A 210 117.65 5.66 16.04
CA ARG A 210 118.54 5.01 15.02
C ARG A 210 120.05 5.11 15.42
N ALA A 211 120.92 4.26 14.80
CA ALA A 211 122.38 4.40 14.55
C ALA A 211 123.39 4.21 15.74
N LEU A 212 124.69 3.82 15.62
CA LEU A 212 125.66 3.18 14.65
C LEU A 212 127.00 2.93 15.45
N LYS A 213 128.10 2.20 15.10
CA LYS A 213 128.50 1.08 14.17
C LYS A 213 129.82 0.42 14.71
N GLU A 214 130.63 -0.29 13.90
CA GLU A 214 131.89 -1.01 14.27
C GLU A 214 133.22 -0.39 13.74
N ALA A 215 134.41 -0.85 14.21
CA ALA A 215 135.73 -0.76 13.52
C ALA A 215 136.86 -1.66 14.13
N ASP A 216 137.80 -2.10 13.29
CA ASP A 216 138.70 -3.26 13.39
C ASP A 216 140.11 -3.15 14.06
N ALA A 217 140.65 -4.34 14.42
CA ALA A 217 142.01 -4.91 14.23
C ALA A 217 143.35 -4.28 14.71
N ALA A 218 144.06 -5.02 15.59
CA ALA A 218 145.55 -5.15 15.70
C ALA A 218 145.91 -6.30 16.70
N GLN A 219 147.14 -6.83 16.82
CA GLN A 219 148.15 -7.34 15.85
C GLN A 219 149.15 -8.29 16.60
N GLU A 220 149.84 -9.21 15.91
CA GLU A 220 150.82 -10.17 16.48
C GLU A 220 152.24 -9.62 16.69
N ARG A 221 153.01 -10.19 17.65
CA ARG A 221 154.45 -10.58 17.61
C ARG A 221 155.19 -10.41 18.95
N GLN A 222 155.55 -11.52 19.62
CA GLN A 222 156.93 -11.81 20.08
C GLN A 222 157.02 -13.19 20.78
N GLN A 223 158.07 -13.95 20.48
CA GLN A 223 158.42 -15.23 21.10
C GLN A 223 159.87 -15.16 21.65
N GLN A 224 160.14 -15.96 22.70
CA GLN A 224 161.35 -16.76 22.98
C GLN A 224 162.76 -16.19 22.64
N ASP A 225 163.67 -16.07 23.62
CA ASP A 225 164.92 -16.88 23.72
C ASP A 225 165.90 -16.54 24.91
N ILE A 226 166.81 -17.50 25.22
CA ILE A 226 168.21 -17.47 25.82
C ILE A 226 168.58 -16.39 26.89
N ALA A 227 169.13 -16.61 28.11
CA ALA A 227 169.68 -17.73 28.93
C ALA A 227 171.24 -17.96 29.03
N ARG A 228 171.71 -18.46 30.21
CA ARG A 228 172.95 -19.29 30.53
C ARG A 228 174.20 -18.70 31.29
N LEU A 229 174.43 -19.19 32.54
CA LEU A 229 175.71 -19.37 33.34
C LEU A 229 176.50 -18.11 33.87
N LYS A 230 177.05 -18.03 35.12
CA LYS A 230 178.13 -18.72 35.92
C LYS A 230 179.59 -18.34 35.53
N GLY A 231 180.61 -18.29 36.42
CA GLY A 231 180.72 -18.54 37.89
C GLY A 231 182.19 -18.49 38.41
N GLU A 232 182.50 -19.20 39.53
CA GLU A 232 183.86 -19.66 40.01
C GLU A 232 184.81 -18.68 40.79
N LEU A 233 185.71 -19.06 41.74
CA LEU A 233 185.90 -20.30 42.59
C LEU A 233 186.98 -20.11 43.73
N SER A 234 186.75 -20.69 44.95
CA SER A 234 187.68 -21.19 46.03
C SER A 234 188.95 -20.39 46.49
N SER A 235 189.72 -20.72 47.55
CA SER A 235 189.83 -21.91 48.44
C SER A 235 190.36 -21.58 49.87
N THR A 236 190.80 -22.60 50.64
CA THR A 236 191.22 -22.62 52.07
C THR A 236 190.09 -22.56 53.12
N HIS A 237 190.04 -23.42 54.15
CA HIS A 237 189.97 -24.91 54.23
C HIS A 237 190.21 -25.34 55.70
N ASP A 238 189.12 -25.74 56.36
CA ASP A 238 189.00 -26.87 57.31
C ASP A 238 189.41 -26.84 58.81
N GLU A 239 190.01 -25.79 59.39
CA GLU A 239 190.11 -25.73 60.88
C GLU A 239 188.78 -25.36 61.58
N TYR A 240 187.75 -24.90 60.83
CA TYR A 240 186.44 -24.52 61.38
C TYR A 240 185.43 -25.67 61.55
N ALA A 241 185.79 -26.90 61.19
CA ALA A 241 184.84 -28.00 61.00
C ALA A 241 184.09 -28.44 62.29
N LEU A 242 184.74 -28.41 63.46
CA LEU A 242 184.18 -29.02 64.68
C LEU A 242 183.18 -28.13 65.43
N VAL A 243 183.18 -26.80 65.19
CA VAL A 243 182.31 -25.84 65.89
C VAL A 243 180.96 -25.67 65.19
N LEU A 244 180.91 -25.85 63.85
CA LEU A 244 179.70 -25.61 63.06
C LEU A 244 178.57 -26.61 63.36
N GLN A 245 178.90 -27.86 63.71
CA GLN A 245 177.90 -28.92 63.92
C GLN A 245 176.95 -28.65 65.10
N GLN A 246 177.40 -27.96 66.15
CA GLN A 246 176.53 -27.62 67.29
C GLN A 246 175.61 -26.41 67.03
N LEU A 247 175.97 -25.53 66.08
CA LEU A 247 175.17 -24.35 65.76
C LEU A 247 173.97 -24.68 64.87
N GLN A 248 174.10 -25.60 63.91
CA GLN A 248 173.00 -25.97 63.00
C GLN A 248 171.78 -26.51 63.75
N ASN A 249 171.98 -27.45 64.69
CA ASN A 249 170.88 -28.09 65.44
C ASN A 249 170.04 -27.08 66.27
N THR A 250 170.58 -25.91 66.61
CA THR A 250 169.84 -24.85 67.32
C THR A 250 169.07 -23.88 66.41
N GLN A 251 169.38 -23.86 65.10
CA GLN A 251 168.69 -22.98 64.14
C GLN A 251 167.39 -23.60 63.60
N GLU A 252 167.35 -24.92 63.41
CA GLU A 252 166.14 -25.60 62.89
C GLU A 252 164.96 -25.55 63.89
N PHE A 253 165.21 -25.79 65.18
CA PHE A 253 164.17 -25.75 66.22
C PHE A 253 163.51 -24.37 66.38
N LEU A 254 164.26 -23.28 66.16
CA LEU A 254 163.71 -21.92 66.18
C LEU A 254 162.93 -21.58 64.89
N ALA A 255 163.17 -22.28 63.78
CA ALA A 255 162.40 -22.11 62.55
C ALA A 255 161.01 -22.77 62.65
N GLU A 256 160.89 -23.96 63.24
CA GLU A 256 159.58 -24.62 63.48
C GLU A 256 158.66 -23.75 64.36
N GLY A 257 159.15 -23.29 65.52
CA GLY A 257 158.33 -22.49 66.44
C GLY A 257 157.85 -21.14 65.88
N ILE A 258 158.55 -20.58 64.88
CA ILE A 258 158.10 -19.39 64.15
C ILE A 258 157.01 -19.73 63.13
N ASN A 259 157.06 -20.93 62.53
CA ASN A 259 156.06 -21.39 61.56
C ASN A 259 154.71 -21.69 62.25
N ASP A 260 154.74 -22.36 63.42
CA ASP A 260 153.54 -22.68 64.20
C ASP A 260 152.81 -21.43 64.74
N LEU A 261 153.55 -20.37 65.07
CA LEU A 261 152.93 -19.08 65.41
C LEU A 261 152.27 -18.40 64.20
N GLN A 262 152.67 -18.71 62.97
CA GLN A 262 152.03 -18.21 61.75
C GLN A 262 150.79 -19.02 61.34
N THR A 263 150.75 -20.33 61.60
CA THR A 263 149.55 -21.15 61.39
C THR A 263 148.46 -20.80 62.39
N LEU A 264 148.77 -20.79 63.70
CA LEU A 264 147.83 -20.41 64.77
C LEU A 264 147.25 -18.99 64.60
N LYS A 265 148.03 -18.05 64.03
CA LYS A 265 147.53 -16.71 63.69
C LYS A 265 146.49 -16.76 62.56
N LYS A 266 146.77 -17.49 61.47
CA LYS A 266 145.82 -17.65 60.35
C LYS A 266 144.52 -18.33 60.80
N GLU A 267 144.61 -19.33 61.68
CA GLU A 267 143.45 -20.00 62.27
C GLU A 267 142.61 -19.05 63.13
N ASN A 268 143.23 -18.20 63.94
CA ASN A 268 142.52 -17.17 64.71
C ASN A 268 141.85 -16.11 63.82
N GLU A 269 142.46 -15.74 62.70
CA GLU A 269 141.87 -14.80 61.73
C GLU A 269 140.71 -15.45 60.96
N ALA A 270 140.82 -16.74 60.59
CA ALA A 270 139.73 -17.52 60.00
C ALA A 270 138.55 -17.73 60.97
N LEU A 271 138.82 -18.04 62.24
CA LEU A 271 137.80 -18.18 63.28
C LEU A 271 137.03 -16.87 63.53
N LYS A 272 137.72 -15.71 63.50
CA LYS A 272 137.04 -14.41 63.57
C LYS A 272 136.12 -14.19 62.38
N GLN A 273 136.57 -14.49 61.16
CA GLN A 273 135.74 -14.40 59.96
C GLN A 273 134.50 -15.32 60.06
N ALA A 274 134.66 -16.55 60.57
CA ALA A 274 133.56 -17.49 60.79
C ALA A 274 132.55 -17.01 61.86
N PHE A 275 133.01 -16.37 62.94
CA PHE A 275 132.11 -15.73 63.91
C PHE A 275 131.36 -14.53 63.31
N ASP A 276 132.02 -13.72 62.47
CA ASP A 276 131.38 -12.59 61.79
C ASP A 276 130.39 -13.02 60.70
N THR A 277 130.60 -14.15 60.02
CA THR A 277 129.59 -14.74 59.11
C THR A 277 128.41 -15.31 59.90
N GLN A 278 128.66 -16.11 60.94
CA GLN A 278 127.59 -16.68 61.77
C GLN A 278 126.75 -15.57 62.45
N ARG A 279 127.37 -14.46 62.84
CA ARG A 279 126.65 -13.27 63.34
C ARG A 279 125.75 -12.66 62.28
N LYS A 280 126.25 -12.45 61.05
CA LYS A 280 125.44 -11.92 59.94
C LYS A 280 124.29 -12.86 59.58
N GLU A 281 124.50 -14.18 59.58
CA GLU A 281 123.46 -15.19 59.38
C GLU A 281 122.39 -15.13 60.48
N LYS A 282 122.80 -14.93 61.74
CA LYS A 282 121.88 -14.73 62.87
C LYS A 282 121.09 -13.43 62.75
N ASP A 283 121.71 -12.34 62.35
CA ASP A 283 121.04 -11.05 62.18
C ASP A 283 120.07 -11.09 60.98
N VAL A 284 120.44 -11.73 59.86
CA VAL A 284 119.57 -11.97 58.69
C VAL A 284 118.39 -12.89 59.04
N THR A 285 118.62 -13.98 59.77
CA THR A 285 117.53 -14.87 60.20
C THR A 285 116.61 -14.20 61.23
N GLN A 286 117.11 -13.30 62.09
CA GLN A 286 116.25 -12.46 62.94
C GLN A 286 115.41 -11.48 62.11
N GLN A 287 115.97 -10.82 61.10
CA GLN A 287 115.21 -9.96 60.18
C GLN A 287 114.14 -10.76 59.42
N HIS A 288 114.47 -11.93 58.89
CA HIS A 288 113.52 -12.81 58.20
C HIS A 288 112.37 -13.26 59.11
N ASN A 289 112.65 -13.65 60.36
CA ASN A 289 111.62 -13.97 61.35
C ASN A 289 110.72 -12.76 61.70
N GLN A 290 111.26 -11.53 61.70
CA GLN A 290 110.45 -10.32 61.88
C GLN A 290 109.55 -10.02 60.67
N VAL A 291 110.01 -10.30 59.45
CA VAL A 291 109.18 -10.21 58.23
C VAL A 291 108.07 -11.27 58.26
N LEU A 292 108.41 -12.54 58.48
CA LEU A 292 107.45 -13.63 58.61
C LEU A 292 106.40 -13.35 59.71
N LYS A 293 106.79 -12.74 60.84
CA LYS A 293 105.83 -12.36 61.89
C LYS A 293 104.82 -11.32 61.40
N LYS A 294 105.28 -10.27 60.70
CA LYS A 294 104.40 -9.24 60.10
C LYS A 294 103.49 -9.82 59.01
N GLU A 295 104.01 -10.74 58.20
CA GLU A 295 103.22 -11.44 57.17
C GLU A 295 102.14 -12.32 57.81
N ASN A 296 102.45 -13.06 58.87
CA ASN A 296 101.45 -13.83 59.62
C ASN A 296 100.41 -12.94 60.33
N GLU A 297 100.82 -11.79 60.87
CA GLU A 297 99.89 -10.80 61.45
C GLU A 297 98.95 -10.21 60.38
N ALA A 298 99.47 -9.88 59.20
CA ALA A 298 98.68 -9.41 58.07
C ALA A 298 97.74 -10.50 57.51
N LEU A 299 98.21 -11.76 57.41
CA LEU A 299 97.38 -12.91 57.03
C LEU A 299 96.28 -13.21 58.05
N GLY A 300 96.53 -12.97 59.35
CA GLY A 300 95.49 -12.99 60.39
C GLY A 300 94.40 -11.95 60.12
N GLN A 301 94.78 -10.69 59.92
CA GLN A 301 93.85 -9.60 59.59
C GLN A 301 93.08 -9.84 58.28
N ALA A 302 93.73 -10.41 57.27
CA ALA A 302 93.09 -10.83 56.03
C ALA A 302 92.10 -11.99 56.26
N SER A 303 92.45 -12.95 57.12
CA SER A 303 91.56 -14.05 57.50
C SER A 303 90.32 -13.56 58.24
N ASP A 304 90.46 -12.62 59.17
CA ASP A 304 89.34 -12.10 59.98
C ASP A 304 88.42 -11.17 59.17
N THR A 305 88.97 -10.35 58.27
CA THR A 305 88.15 -9.56 57.32
C THR A 305 87.43 -10.47 56.32
N LEU A 306 88.05 -11.55 55.83
CA LEU A 306 87.37 -12.56 55.00
C LEU A 306 86.26 -13.29 55.77
N LYS A 307 86.45 -13.66 57.04
CA LYS A 307 85.37 -14.23 57.88
C LYS A 307 84.19 -13.27 58.01
N MET A 308 84.46 -11.99 58.29
CA MET A 308 83.40 -10.99 58.40
C MET A 308 82.62 -10.81 57.08
N ASN A 309 83.32 -10.78 55.94
CA ASN A 309 82.68 -10.69 54.62
C ASN A 309 81.85 -11.96 54.29
N VAL A 310 82.30 -13.15 54.70
CA VAL A 310 81.50 -14.39 54.58
C VAL A 310 80.29 -14.36 55.49
N GLU A 311 80.35 -13.73 56.67
CA GLU A 311 79.20 -13.55 57.54
C GLU A 311 78.19 -12.51 57.03
N THR A 312 78.62 -11.41 56.40
CA THR A 312 77.69 -10.47 55.74
C THR A 312 77.02 -11.14 54.55
N GLN A 313 77.78 -11.82 53.68
CA GLN A 313 77.20 -12.58 52.56
C GLN A 313 76.23 -13.67 53.01
N ARG A 314 76.48 -14.35 54.13
CA ARG A 314 75.51 -15.31 54.71
C ARG A 314 74.22 -14.65 55.19
N LYS A 315 74.32 -13.45 55.80
CA LYS A 315 73.15 -12.66 56.21
C LYS A 315 72.35 -12.20 54.99
N GLU A 316 73.02 -11.67 53.97
CA GLU A 316 72.43 -11.28 52.67
C GLU A 316 71.74 -12.46 51.99
N GLN A 317 72.40 -13.62 51.87
CA GLN A 317 71.82 -14.86 51.34
C GLN A 317 70.58 -15.28 52.12
N SER A 318 70.59 -15.20 53.46
CA SER A 318 69.42 -15.56 54.27
C SER A 318 68.25 -14.59 54.07
N ALA A 319 68.50 -13.30 53.89
CA ALA A 319 67.48 -12.29 53.60
C ALA A 319 66.88 -12.47 52.19
N ILE A 320 67.73 -12.73 51.19
CA ILE A 320 67.30 -13.07 49.82
C ILE A 320 66.45 -14.35 49.85
N GLN A 321 66.85 -15.37 50.62
CA GLN A 321 66.11 -16.62 50.72
C GLN A 321 64.74 -16.44 51.39
N GLN A 322 64.62 -15.57 52.40
CA GLN A 322 63.33 -15.18 53.00
C GLN A 322 62.45 -14.40 52.01
N HIS A 323 63.02 -13.48 51.23
CA HIS A 323 62.27 -12.73 50.22
C HIS A 323 61.77 -13.66 49.09
N VAL A 324 62.60 -14.59 48.60
CA VAL A 324 62.20 -15.63 47.64
C VAL A 324 61.07 -16.51 48.19
N GLN A 325 61.12 -16.92 49.47
CA GLN A 325 60.02 -17.66 50.10
C GLN A 325 58.73 -16.83 50.22
N THR A 326 58.84 -15.51 50.32
CA THR A 326 57.68 -14.59 50.37
C THR A 326 57.05 -14.45 48.99
N LEU A 327 57.86 -14.13 47.97
CA LEU A 327 57.45 -14.11 46.57
C LEU A 327 56.84 -15.44 46.09
N GLN A 328 57.34 -16.59 46.59
CA GLN A 328 56.78 -17.91 46.30
C GLN A 328 55.38 -18.10 46.88
N LYS A 329 55.12 -17.61 48.09
CA LYS A 329 53.77 -17.63 48.69
C LYS A 329 52.81 -16.71 47.95
N GLU A 330 53.26 -15.50 47.62
CA GLU A 330 52.48 -14.53 46.84
C GLU A 330 52.11 -15.11 45.45
N ASN A 331 53.06 -15.74 44.76
CA ASN A 331 52.79 -16.47 43.51
C ASN A 331 51.82 -17.65 43.68
N GLN A 332 51.81 -18.34 44.82
CA GLN A 332 50.82 -19.38 45.11
C GLN A 332 49.43 -18.78 45.33
N THR A 333 49.31 -17.67 46.08
CA THR A 333 48.02 -16.98 46.27
C THR A 333 47.48 -16.38 44.96
N LEU A 334 48.35 -15.78 44.13
CA LEU A 334 47.95 -15.23 42.83
C LEU A 334 47.47 -16.32 41.87
N LYS A 335 48.07 -17.51 41.89
CA LYS A 335 47.58 -18.66 41.13
C LYS A 335 46.21 -19.13 41.61
N GLN A 336 45.97 -19.15 42.92
CA GLN A 336 44.66 -19.51 43.48
C GLN A 336 43.58 -18.47 43.09
N VAL A 337 43.90 -17.17 43.11
CA VAL A 337 43.00 -16.10 42.66
C VAL A 337 42.69 -16.22 41.16
N LEU A 338 43.72 -16.42 40.32
CA LEU A 338 43.54 -16.64 38.89
C LEU A 338 42.68 -17.88 38.59
N GLU A 339 42.88 -18.96 39.36
CA GLU A 339 42.06 -20.16 39.30
C GLU A 339 40.61 -19.95 39.75
N THR A 340 40.30 -18.96 40.60
CA THR A 340 38.92 -18.58 40.92
C THR A 340 38.31 -17.69 39.85
N GLU A 341 39.03 -16.66 39.37
CA GLU A 341 38.55 -15.80 38.29
C GLU A 341 38.27 -16.57 37.00
N GLN A 342 39.09 -17.58 36.66
CA GLN A 342 38.83 -18.47 35.51
C GLN A 342 37.56 -19.32 35.69
N LYS A 343 37.22 -19.74 36.91
CA LYS A 343 36.00 -20.49 37.21
C LYS A 343 34.77 -19.56 37.12
N ASP A 344 34.88 -18.36 37.69
CA ASP A 344 33.82 -17.35 37.63
C ASP A 344 33.57 -16.88 36.19
N GLN A 345 34.64 -16.68 35.39
CA GLN A 345 34.54 -16.38 33.96
C GLN A 345 33.86 -17.52 33.18
N ALA A 346 34.15 -18.78 33.49
CA ALA A 346 33.47 -19.92 32.88
C ALA A 346 31.97 -19.97 33.22
N VAL A 347 31.61 -19.67 34.47
CA VAL A 347 30.19 -19.57 34.89
C VAL A 347 29.48 -18.40 34.19
N ILE A 348 30.13 -17.24 34.04
CA ILE A 348 29.60 -16.08 33.31
C ILE A 348 29.40 -16.42 31.83
N LEU A 349 30.35 -17.11 31.19
CA LEU A 349 30.22 -17.55 29.79
C LEU A 349 29.05 -18.54 29.61
N GLN A 350 28.88 -19.48 30.54
CA GLN A 350 27.73 -20.41 30.51
C GLN A 350 26.40 -19.68 30.73
N ALA A 351 26.34 -18.70 31.63
CA ALA A 351 25.14 -17.89 31.85
C ALA A 351 24.79 -17.04 30.61
N LEU A 352 25.79 -16.43 29.95
CA LEU A 352 25.61 -15.71 28.68
C LEU A 352 25.10 -16.64 27.56
N GLN A 353 25.61 -17.87 27.49
CA GLN A 353 25.16 -18.85 26.51
C GLN A 353 23.70 -19.29 26.74
N ASN A 354 23.29 -19.47 28.00
CA ASN A 354 21.88 -19.75 28.33
C ASN A 354 20.97 -18.58 27.91
N VAL A 355 21.33 -17.33 28.24
CA VAL A 355 20.55 -16.14 27.86
C VAL A 355 20.48 -15.97 26.33
N GLN A 356 21.51 -16.38 25.59
CA GLN A 356 21.45 -16.40 24.11
C GLN A 356 20.46 -17.45 23.57
N ILE A 357 20.33 -18.60 24.22
CA ILE A 357 19.35 -19.63 23.86
C ILE A 357 17.93 -19.13 24.18
N GLU A 358 17.68 -18.62 25.38
CA GLU A 358 16.40 -18.02 25.77
C GLU A 358 15.97 -16.88 24.81
N ALA A 359 16.92 -16.02 24.41
CA ALA A 359 16.66 -14.95 23.46
C ALA A 359 16.32 -15.48 22.04
N ALA A 360 16.89 -16.61 21.62
CA ALA A 360 16.56 -17.25 20.35
C ALA A 360 15.17 -17.92 20.40
N GLU A 361 14.84 -18.61 21.48
CA GLU A 361 13.50 -19.18 21.69
C GLU A 361 12.40 -18.10 21.71
N ILE A 362 12.67 -16.97 22.38
CA ILE A 362 11.78 -15.80 22.37
C ILE A 362 11.65 -15.20 20.95
N PHE A 363 12.74 -15.14 20.18
CA PHE A 363 12.69 -14.66 18.80
C PHE A 363 11.84 -15.56 17.90
N ASP A 364 11.99 -16.88 17.99
CA ASP A 364 11.20 -17.84 17.19
C ASP A 364 9.72 -17.84 17.61
N MET A 365 9.41 -17.71 18.90
CA MET A 365 8.03 -17.48 19.35
C MET A 365 7.45 -16.17 18.79
N LEU A 366 8.22 -15.09 18.74
CA LEU A 366 7.79 -13.81 18.13
C LEU A 366 7.64 -13.90 16.61
N GLN A 367 8.41 -14.75 15.92
CA GLN A 367 8.21 -15.06 14.49
C GLN A 367 6.88 -15.81 14.28
N GLN A 368 6.63 -16.85 15.08
CA GLN A 368 5.39 -17.65 15.00
C GLN A 368 4.14 -16.81 15.28
N VAL A 369 4.15 -16.00 16.35
CA VAL A 369 3.04 -15.09 16.67
C VAL A 369 2.82 -14.05 15.57
N ARG A 370 3.88 -13.54 14.93
CA ARG A 370 3.74 -12.64 13.78
C ARG A 370 3.15 -13.32 12.54
N ALA A 371 3.47 -14.59 12.31
CA ALA A 371 2.90 -15.36 11.20
C ALA A 371 1.40 -15.59 11.42
N THR A 372 0.97 -16.03 12.61
CA THR A 372 -0.46 -16.22 12.92
C THR A 372 -1.22 -14.89 12.94
N ASP A 373 -0.63 -13.81 13.47
CA ASP A 373 -1.20 -12.46 13.38
C ASP A 373 -1.39 -12.00 11.93
N PHE A 374 -0.47 -12.37 11.02
CA PHE A 374 -0.57 -12.04 9.60
C PHE A 374 -1.68 -12.84 8.93
N GLU A 375 -1.68 -14.17 9.09
CA GLU A 375 -2.73 -15.06 8.54
C GLU A 375 -4.13 -14.67 9.03
N HIS A 376 -4.29 -14.37 10.32
CA HIS A 376 -5.58 -13.91 10.87
C HIS A 376 -6.01 -12.54 10.32
N ARG A 377 -5.07 -11.62 10.05
CA ARG A 377 -5.39 -10.33 9.41
C ARG A 377 -5.77 -10.50 7.94
N GLU A 378 -5.07 -11.35 7.19
CA GLU A 378 -5.41 -11.66 5.81
C GLU A 378 -6.80 -12.33 5.70
N GLN A 379 -7.09 -13.30 6.57
CA GLN A 379 -8.42 -13.91 6.70
C GLN A 379 -9.51 -12.88 7.07
N ALA A 380 -9.22 -11.96 7.99
CA ALA A 380 -10.17 -10.92 8.38
C ALA A 380 -10.45 -9.92 7.24
N ILE A 381 -9.42 -9.53 6.48
CA ILE A 381 -9.55 -8.68 5.29
C ILE A 381 -10.40 -9.39 4.23
N ALA A 382 -10.11 -10.66 3.92
CA ALA A 382 -10.88 -11.44 2.94
C ALA A 382 -12.36 -11.61 3.35
N GLN A 383 -12.65 -11.77 4.66
CA GLN A 383 -14.03 -11.77 5.17
C GLN A 383 -14.69 -10.38 5.08
N GLN A 384 -13.94 -9.30 5.30
CA GLN A 384 -14.44 -7.93 5.15
C GLN A 384 -14.74 -7.59 3.68
N GLU A 385 -13.90 -8.03 2.74
CA GLU A 385 -14.14 -7.88 1.30
C GLU A 385 -15.35 -8.70 0.83
N LEU A 386 -15.48 -9.95 1.29
CA LEU A 386 -16.64 -10.80 1.00
C LEU A 386 -17.96 -10.19 1.51
N THR A 387 -17.98 -9.69 2.75
CA THR A 387 -19.16 -9.02 3.32
C THR A 387 -19.44 -7.67 2.65
N ALA A 388 -18.42 -6.93 2.22
CA ALA A 388 -18.61 -5.73 1.41
C ALA A 388 -19.26 -6.05 0.05
N ALA A 389 -18.81 -7.10 -0.63
CA ALA A 389 -19.40 -7.56 -1.90
C ALA A 389 -20.87 -8.00 -1.72
N GLN A 390 -21.17 -8.75 -0.65
CA GLN A 390 -22.54 -9.13 -0.29
C GLN A 390 -23.43 -7.91 -0.01
N ASN A 391 -22.91 -6.90 0.71
CA ASN A 391 -23.63 -5.66 0.96
C ASN A 391 -23.90 -4.85 -0.31
N VAL A 392 -22.97 -4.83 -1.28
CA VAL A 392 -23.19 -4.19 -2.60
C VAL A 392 -24.29 -4.91 -3.39
N GLN A 393 -24.32 -6.24 -3.39
CA GLN A 393 -25.38 -7.02 -4.02
C GLN A 393 -26.75 -6.85 -3.32
N LEU A 394 -26.75 -6.72 -1.98
CA LEU A 394 -27.96 -6.41 -1.22
C LEU A 394 -28.50 -5.01 -1.54
N LEU A 395 -27.61 -4.02 -1.72
CA LEU A 395 -28.00 -2.66 -2.12
C LEU A 395 -28.57 -2.62 -3.54
N SER A 396 -28.02 -3.36 -4.52
CA SER A 396 -28.58 -3.39 -5.87
C SER A 396 -29.96 -4.04 -5.91
N THR A 397 -30.15 -5.19 -5.25
CA THR A 397 -31.45 -5.86 -5.15
C THR A 397 -32.49 -5.04 -4.37
N LEU A 398 -32.07 -4.26 -3.37
CA LEU A 398 -32.93 -3.31 -2.67
C LEU A 398 -33.34 -2.14 -3.58
N GLN A 399 -32.43 -1.63 -4.42
CA GLN A 399 -32.73 -0.58 -5.40
C GLN A 399 -33.69 -1.07 -6.50
N GLU A 400 -33.50 -2.30 -7.00
CA GLU A 400 -34.42 -2.96 -7.94
C GLU A 400 -35.83 -3.11 -7.32
N ALA A 401 -35.91 -3.53 -6.05
CA ALA A 401 -37.18 -3.64 -5.32
C ALA A 401 -37.85 -2.28 -5.07
N GLN A 402 -37.07 -1.21 -4.83
CA GLN A 402 -37.59 0.16 -4.73
C GLN A 402 -38.19 0.63 -6.06
N GLN A 403 -37.48 0.43 -7.18
CA GLN A 403 -37.99 0.79 -8.51
C GLN A 403 -39.28 0.03 -8.86
N ALA A 404 -39.34 -1.27 -8.55
CA ALA A 404 -40.55 -2.06 -8.74
C ALA A 404 -41.73 -1.61 -7.85
N TYR A 405 -41.45 -1.13 -6.64
CA TYR A 405 -42.47 -0.53 -5.77
C TYR A 405 -42.97 0.81 -6.33
N GLU A 406 -42.07 1.67 -6.82
CA GLU A 406 -42.43 2.95 -7.44
C GLU A 406 -43.29 2.77 -8.71
N THR A 407 -42.98 1.80 -9.58
CA THR A 407 -43.82 1.51 -10.74
C THR A 407 -45.20 0.99 -10.35
N LEU A 408 -45.28 0.04 -9.40
CA LEU A 408 -46.56 -0.47 -8.89
C LEU A 408 -47.41 0.62 -8.22
N TYR A 409 -46.78 1.57 -7.52
CA TYR A 409 -47.47 2.71 -6.91
C TYR A 409 -48.05 3.66 -7.98
N VAL A 410 -47.30 3.95 -9.05
CA VAL A 410 -47.79 4.76 -10.18
C VAL A 410 -48.92 4.04 -10.93
N GLU A 411 -48.80 2.73 -11.16
CA GLU A 411 -49.88 1.92 -11.74
C GLU A 411 -51.15 1.93 -10.87
N GLN A 412 -51.01 1.81 -9.54
CA GLN A 412 -52.13 1.91 -8.61
C GLN A 412 -52.79 3.30 -8.65
N GLN A 413 -52.01 4.37 -8.73
CA GLN A 413 -52.53 5.74 -8.87
C GLN A 413 -53.29 5.89 -10.19
N ALA A 414 -52.71 5.50 -11.32
CA ALA A 414 -53.34 5.58 -12.64
C ALA A 414 -54.65 4.76 -12.70
N LEU A 415 -54.67 3.56 -12.13
CA LEU A 415 -55.89 2.75 -12.01
C LEU A 415 -56.96 3.42 -11.13
N SER A 416 -56.55 4.08 -10.04
CA SER A 416 -57.48 4.82 -9.18
C SER A 416 -58.10 6.04 -9.87
N GLU A 417 -57.34 6.74 -10.72
CA GLU A 417 -57.82 7.86 -11.53
C GLU A 417 -58.75 7.39 -12.68
N GLN A 418 -58.42 6.26 -13.31
CA GLN A 418 -59.32 5.61 -14.27
C GLN A 418 -60.65 5.19 -13.61
N LEU A 419 -60.61 4.61 -12.42
CA LEU A 419 -61.83 4.28 -11.66
C LEU A 419 -62.62 5.54 -11.28
N PHE A 420 -61.95 6.60 -10.82
CA PHE A 420 -62.57 7.87 -10.45
C PHE A 420 -63.23 8.59 -11.63
N THR A 421 -62.70 8.44 -12.85
CA THR A 421 -63.26 9.06 -14.06
C THR A 421 -64.35 8.20 -14.73
N VAL A 422 -64.15 6.89 -14.83
CA VAL A 422 -65.10 5.97 -15.50
C VAL A 422 -66.34 5.67 -14.65
N TYR A 423 -66.22 5.58 -13.32
CA TYR A 423 -67.36 5.29 -12.44
C TYR A 423 -68.52 6.30 -12.56
N PRO A 424 -68.31 7.63 -12.42
CA PRO A 424 -69.40 8.60 -12.54
C PRO A 424 -69.93 8.73 -13.98
N GLN A 425 -69.12 8.46 -15.01
CA GLN A 425 -69.59 8.41 -16.40
C GLN A 425 -70.58 7.24 -16.59
N ASN A 426 -70.19 6.04 -16.18
CA ASN A 426 -71.05 4.86 -16.23
C ASN A 426 -72.34 5.03 -15.38
N GLN A 427 -72.25 5.68 -14.22
CA GLN A 427 -73.42 6.01 -13.42
C GLN A 427 -74.36 6.98 -14.18
N GLN A 428 -73.82 8.05 -14.77
CA GLN A 428 -74.63 9.01 -15.53
C GLN A 428 -75.26 8.38 -16.79
N GLU A 429 -74.58 7.45 -17.47
CA GLU A 429 -75.18 6.68 -18.56
C GLU A 429 -76.28 5.74 -18.06
N LEU A 430 -76.09 5.07 -16.93
CA LEU A 430 -77.11 4.21 -16.33
C LEU A 430 -78.36 5.01 -15.91
N GLU A 431 -78.18 6.21 -15.36
CA GLU A 431 -79.27 7.16 -15.04
C GLU A 431 -80.00 7.65 -16.31
N LYS A 432 -79.28 8.01 -17.38
CA LYS A 432 -79.88 8.34 -18.69
C LYS A 432 -80.70 7.17 -19.22
N ASN A 433 -80.09 5.99 -19.33
CA ASN A 433 -80.72 4.76 -19.82
C ASN A 433 -81.96 4.37 -18.99
N ALA A 434 -81.94 4.56 -17.67
CA ALA A 434 -83.10 4.35 -16.81
C ALA A 434 -84.23 5.36 -17.12
N SER A 435 -83.89 6.65 -17.30
CA SER A 435 -84.88 7.68 -17.66
C SER A 435 -85.50 7.43 -19.04
N GLU A 436 -84.72 6.96 -20.01
CA GLU A 436 -85.19 6.57 -21.34
C GLU A 436 -86.11 5.34 -21.28
N GLN A 437 -85.75 4.31 -20.50
CA GLN A 437 -86.65 3.17 -20.27
C GLN A 437 -87.98 3.58 -19.61
N ILE A 438 -87.97 4.53 -18.67
CA ILE A 438 -89.20 5.05 -18.06
C ILE A 438 -90.05 5.79 -19.11
N ASN A 439 -89.44 6.64 -19.92
CA ASN A 439 -90.12 7.38 -21.00
C ASN A 439 -90.72 6.41 -22.04
N LEU A 440 -89.95 5.42 -22.51
CA LEU A 440 -90.41 4.39 -23.44
C LEU A 440 -91.55 3.56 -22.87
N ARG A 441 -91.51 3.18 -21.58
CA ARG A 441 -92.64 2.51 -20.90
C ARG A 441 -93.89 3.37 -20.91
N GLN A 442 -93.80 4.66 -20.54
CA GLN A 442 -94.94 5.57 -20.57
C GLN A 442 -95.51 5.78 -21.98
N GLN A 443 -94.66 5.76 -23.03
CA GLN A 443 -95.12 5.82 -24.42
C GLN A 443 -95.82 4.53 -24.85
N LEU A 444 -95.32 3.36 -24.43
CA LEU A 444 -95.95 2.07 -24.69
C LEU A 444 -97.29 1.94 -23.95
N GLU A 445 -97.37 2.37 -22.69
CA GLU A 445 -98.62 2.41 -21.92
C GLU A 445 -99.67 3.30 -22.59
N LYS A 446 -99.29 4.53 -23.00
CA LYS A 446 -100.18 5.44 -23.75
C LYS A 446 -100.69 4.78 -25.03
N ARG A 447 -99.79 4.27 -25.89
CA ARG A 447 -100.17 3.56 -27.12
C ARG A 447 -101.03 2.34 -26.86
N GLN A 448 -100.81 1.60 -25.77
CA GLN A 448 -101.65 0.47 -25.41
C GLN A 448 -103.05 0.93 -24.98
N THR A 449 -103.19 2.05 -24.27
CA THR A 449 -104.52 2.63 -23.98
C THR A 449 -105.23 3.14 -25.23
N GLU A 450 -104.52 3.81 -26.14
CA GLU A 450 -105.04 4.25 -27.45
C GLU A 450 -105.53 3.06 -28.29
N LEU A 451 -104.73 1.99 -28.41
CA LEU A 451 -105.10 0.76 -29.09
C LEU A 451 -106.28 0.06 -28.43
N ASN A 452 -106.36 0.04 -27.10
CA ASN A 452 -107.51 -0.53 -26.38
C ASN A 452 -108.79 0.27 -26.65
N VAL A 453 -108.73 1.61 -26.66
CA VAL A 453 -109.88 2.47 -27.01
C VAL A 453 -110.33 2.22 -28.45
N LEU A 454 -109.43 2.34 -29.43
CA LEU A 454 -109.72 2.10 -30.85
C LEU A 454 -110.27 0.68 -31.09
N ARG A 455 -109.76 -0.31 -30.36
CA ARG A 455 -110.29 -1.68 -30.37
C ARG A 455 -111.74 -1.70 -29.90
N THR A 456 -112.06 -1.14 -28.72
CA THR A 456 -113.45 -1.13 -28.23
C THR A 456 -114.39 -0.34 -29.14
N GLU A 457 -113.95 0.76 -29.77
CA GLU A 457 -114.73 1.48 -30.78
C GLU A 457 -115.02 0.62 -32.01
N SER A 458 -114.02 -0.14 -32.47
CA SER A 458 -114.15 -1.06 -33.61
C SER A 458 -115.10 -2.23 -33.29
N GLU A 459 -115.00 -2.80 -32.08
CA GLU A 459 -115.90 -3.86 -31.59
C GLU A 459 -117.33 -3.33 -31.47
N GLN A 460 -117.53 -2.11 -30.93
CA GLN A 460 -118.84 -1.43 -30.92
C GLN A 460 -119.37 -1.09 -32.32
N ARG A 461 -118.50 -0.82 -33.30
CA ARG A 461 -118.89 -0.59 -34.70
C ARG A 461 -119.34 -1.89 -35.37
N ILE A 462 -118.63 -3.00 -35.12
CA ILE A 462 -119.01 -4.34 -35.59
C ILE A 462 -120.38 -4.73 -35.02
N HIS A 463 -120.57 -4.66 -33.70
CA HIS A 463 -121.86 -4.98 -33.05
C HIS A 463 -123.03 -4.11 -33.59
N ARG A 464 -122.79 -2.84 -33.93
CA ARG A 464 -123.81 -1.97 -34.57
C ARG A 464 -124.15 -2.45 -35.98
N LEU A 465 -123.15 -2.83 -36.78
CA LEU A 465 -123.36 -3.36 -38.14
C LEU A 465 -124.05 -4.72 -38.13
N GLU A 466 -123.68 -5.63 -37.22
CA GLU A 466 -124.33 -6.94 -37.06
C GLU A 466 -125.81 -6.81 -36.72
N ARG A 467 -126.16 -5.92 -35.77
CA ARG A 467 -127.57 -5.62 -35.44
C ARG A 467 -128.33 -5.06 -36.64
N LEU A 468 -127.71 -4.21 -37.45
CA LEU A 468 -128.32 -3.63 -38.66
C LEU A 468 -128.52 -4.70 -39.76
N VAL A 469 -127.52 -5.56 -40.00
CA VAL A 469 -127.62 -6.69 -40.95
C VAL A 469 -128.69 -7.69 -40.52
N GLN A 470 -128.78 -8.00 -39.22
CA GLN A 470 -129.83 -8.89 -38.69
C GLN A 470 -131.23 -8.25 -38.79
N TRP A 471 -131.36 -6.94 -38.59
CA TRP A 471 -132.62 -6.22 -38.82
C TRP A 471 -133.04 -6.25 -40.30
N LEU A 472 -132.13 -5.93 -41.22
CA LEU A 472 -132.37 -5.99 -42.67
C LEU A 472 -132.80 -7.39 -43.11
N ARG A 473 -132.13 -8.44 -42.62
CA ARG A 473 -132.45 -9.84 -42.90
C ARG A 473 -133.91 -10.18 -42.54
N VAL A 474 -134.36 -9.77 -41.34
CA VAL A 474 -135.75 -10.00 -40.88
C VAL A 474 -136.75 -9.14 -41.65
N HIS A 475 -136.41 -7.90 -42.00
CA HIS A 475 -137.32 -7.02 -42.76
C HIS A 475 -137.51 -7.53 -44.20
N ALA A 476 -136.43 -7.90 -44.89
CA ALA A 476 -136.47 -8.42 -46.26
C ALA A 476 -137.34 -9.70 -46.37
N GLN A 477 -137.21 -10.62 -45.41
CA GLN A 477 -138.04 -11.83 -45.33
C GLN A 477 -139.54 -11.51 -45.23
N ARG A 478 -139.92 -10.47 -44.47
CA ARG A 478 -141.33 -10.05 -44.35
C ARG A 478 -141.89 -9.49 -45.66
N HIS A 479 -141.17 -8.61 -46.35
CA HIS A 479 -141.65 -8.06 -47.63
C HIS A 479 -141.72 -9.13 -48.74
N ALA A 480 -140.75 -10.05 -48.81
CA ALA A 480 -140.78 -11.15 -49.77
C ALA A 480 -142.02 -12.06 -49.58
N ALA A 481 -142.41 -12.32 -48.33
CA ALA A 481 -143.58 -13.13 -48.01
C ALA A 481 -144.92 -12.49 -48.43
N VAL A 482 -145.01 -11.16 -48.46
CA VAL A 482 -146.20 -10.43 -48.94
C VAL A 482 -146.31 -10.55 -50.47
N ALA A 483 -145.25 -10.20 -51.20
CA ALA A 483 -145.26 -10.22 -52.67
C ALA A 483 -145.58 -11.62 -53.25
N TYR A 484 -145.09 -12.69 -52.63
CA TYR A 484 -145.38 -14.06 -53.04
C TYR A 484 -146.87 -14.44 -52.91
N ARG A 485 -147.61 -13.79 -52.00
CA ARG A 485 -149.02 -14.11 -51.72
C ARG A 485 -149.96 -13.64 -52.83
N GLU A 486 -149.67 -12.49 -53.43
CA GLU A 486 -150.50 -11.88 -54.48
C GLU A 486 -150.28 -12.54 -55.84
N ILE A 487 -149.03 -12.78 -56.23
CA ILE A 487 -148.68 -13.48 -57.49
C ILE A 487 -149.37 -14.86 -57.59
N ARG A 488 -149.60 -15.53 -56.45
CA ARG A 488 -150.27 -16.84 -56.37
C ARG A 488 -151.76 -16.79 -56.74
N SER A 489 -152.47 -15.68 -56.53
CA SER A 489 -153.91 -15.58 -56.85
C SER A 489 -154.11 -15.43 -58.36
N TYR A 490 -153.40 -14.49 -58.99
CA TYR A 490 -153.46 -14.19 -60.42
C TYR A 490 -153.19 -15.45 -61.28
N LYS A 491 -152.13 -16.21 -60.95
CA LYS A 491 -151.75 -17.42 -61.68
C LYS A 491 -152.80 -18.55 -61.62
N LYS A 492 -153.76 -18.50 -60.69
CA LYS A 492 -154.86 -19.47 -60.59
C LYS A 492 -156.05 -19.11 -61.51
N ALA A 493 -156.29 -17.83 -61.79
CA ALA A 493 -157.44 -17.37 -62.56
C ALA A 493 -157.22 -17.45 -64.10
N LEU A 494 -155.98 -17.25 -64.54
CA LEU A 494 -155.61 -17.11 -65.95
C LEU A 494 -156.19 -18.19 -66.90
N PRO A 495 -156.14 -19.51 -66.61
CA PRO A 495 -156.58 -20.52 -67.59
C PRO A 495 -158.07 -20.44 -67.92
N SER A 496 -158.91 -20.08 -66.94
CA SER A 496 -160.36 -19.91 -67.13
C SER A 496 -160.68 -18.67 -67.96
N GLN A 497 -159.87 -17.62 -67.85
CA GLN A 497 -160.01 -16.41 -68.65
C GLN A 497 -159.60 -16.65 -70.11
N VAL A 498 -158.49 -17.38 -70.33
CA VAL A 498 -158.03 -17.76 -71.69
C VAL A 498 -159.10 -18.57 -72.42
N ALA A 499 -159.65 -19.60 -71.77
CA ALA A 499 -160.72 -20.42 -72.37
C ALA A 499 -161.99 -19.62 -72.69
N MET A 500 -162.31 -18.58 -71.91
CA MET A 500 -163.46 -17.70 -72.17
C MET A 500 -163.27 -16.80 -73.40
N LEU A 501 -162.03 -16.48 -73.77
CA LEU A 501 -161.71 -15.80 -75.03
C LEU A 501 -161.66 -16.78 -76.21
N GLU A 502 -160.99 -17.92 -76.06
CA GLU A 502 -160.86 -18.92 -77.14
C GLU A 502 -162.22 -19.50 -77.58
N ALA A 503 -163.25 -19.45 -76.72
CA ALA A 503 -164.63 -19.84 -77.05
C ALA A 503 -165.50 -18.70 -77.65
N SER A 504 -164.97 -17.49 -77.85
CA SER A 504 -165.73 -16.32 -78.29
C SER A 504 -165.57 -16.03 -79.79
N PRO A 505 -166.66 -15.81 -80.55
CA PRO A 505 -166.57 -15.40 -81.96
C PRO A 505 -166.06 -13.95 -82.16
N LEU A 506 -165.74 -13.24 -81.07
CA LEU A 506 -165.15 -11.90 -81.10
C LEU A 506 -163.63 -11.89 -80.90
N PHE A 507 -163.04 -13.04 -80.54
CA PHE A 507 -161.60 -13.23 -80.53
C PHE A 507 -161.20 -14.11 -81.74
N ASP A 508 -160.51 -13.54 -82.70
CA ASP A 508 -160.03 -14.26 -83.88
C ASP A 508 -158.51 -14.43 -83.78
N ALA A 509 -158.07 -15.65 -83.46
CA ALA A 509 -156.66 -15.94 -83.21
C ALA A 509 -155.78 -15.79 -84.46
N GLU A 510 -156.30 -16.07 -85.66
CA GLU A 510 -155.55 -15.93 -86.91
C GLU A 510 -155.44 -14.46 -87.30
N TRP A 511 -156.53 -13.70 -87.20
CA TRP A 511 -156.53 -12.25 -87.39
C TRP A 511 -155.64 -11.55 -86.38
N TYR A 512 -155.70 -11.92 -85.09
CA TYR A 512 -154.88 -11.31 -84.04
C TYR A 512 -153.38 -11.48 -84.30
N CYS A 513 -152.93 -12.69 -84.66
CA CYS A 513 -151.54 -12.92 -85.08
C CYS A 513 -151.16 -12.19 -86.37
N LYS A 514 -152.12 -11.99 -87.29
CA LYS A 514 -151.89 -11.29 -88.57
C LYS A 514 -151.80 -9.77 -88.42
N GLN A 515 -152.54 -9.18 -87.48
CA GLN A 515 -152.44 -7.76 -87.13
C GLN A 515 -151.27 -7.45 -86.17
N TYR A 516 -150.88 -8.42 -85.34
CA TYR A 516 -149.82 -8.28 -84.34
C TYR A 516 -148.71 -9.34 -84.52
N PRO A 517 -147.77 -9.15 -85.48
CA PRO A 517 -146.73 -10.13 -85.79
C PRO A 517 -145.75 -10.40 -84.63
N ASP A 518 -145.65 -9.48 -83.67
CA ASP A 518 -144.87 -9.66 -82.43
C ASP A 518 -145.46 -10.76 -81.54
N VAL A 519 -146.79 -10.89 -81.49
CA VAL A 519 -147.49 -11.98 -80.78
C VAL A 519 -147.17 -13.33 -81.42
N ALA A 520 -147.15 -13.38 -82.76
CA ALA A 520 -146.79 -14.60 -83.49
C ALA A 520 -145.33 -15.03 -83.25
N GLN A 521 -144.42 -14.08 -83.01
CA GLN A 521 -143.02 -14.36 -82.64
C GLN A 521 -142.84 -14.72 -81.16
N ALA A 522 -143.70 -14.23 -80.26
CA ALA A 522 -143.59 -14.44 -78.82
C ALA A 522 -143.83 -15.90 -78.36
N ASN A 523 -144.38 -16.77 -79.23
CA ASN A 523 -144.70 -18.17 -78.93
C ASN A 523 -145.61 -18.37 -77.69
N ILE A 524 -146.48 -17.39 -77.42
CA ILE A 524 -147.53 -17.42 -76.40
C ILE A 524 -148.87 -17.57 -77.12
N LYS A 525 -149.82 -18.32 -76.53
CA LYS A 525 -151.20 -18.42 -77.05
C LYS A 525 -151.80 -17.01 -77.27
N PRO A 526 -152.39 -16.68 -78.43
CA PRO A 526 -152.89 -15.32 -78.71
C PRO A 526 -153.86 -14.77 -77.64
N ALA A 527 -154.79 -15.60 -77.16
CA ALA A 527 -155.72 -15.24 -76.09
C ALA A 527 -155.04 -15.03 -74.72
N GLU A 528 -153.96 -15.77 -74.44
CA GLU A 528 -153.15 -15.59 -73.22
C GLU A 528 -152.29 -14.32 -73.29
N HIS A 529 -151.77 -13.98 -74.47
CA HIS A 529 -151.09 -12.70 -74.71
C HIS A 529 -152.08 -11.53 -74.58
N PHE A 530 -153.30 -11.66 -75.10
CA PHE A 530 -154.32 -10.62 -74.98
C PHE A 530 -154.65 -10.30 -73.52
N ILE A 531 -154.83 -11.31 -72.66
CA ILE A 531 -155.06 -11.11 -71.23
C ILE A 531 -153.85 -10.48 -70.55
N LYS A 532 -152.65 -11.05 -70.74
CA LYS A 532 -151.45 -10.60 -70.01
C LYS A 532 -150.99 -9.20 -70.38
N PHE A 533 -151.12 -8.82 -71.65
CA PHE A 533 -150.51 -7.61 -72.21
C PHE A 533 -151.46 -6.88 -73.18
N GLY A 534 -152.03 -7.59 -74.15
CA GLY A 534 -152.72 -6.96 -75.29
C GLY A 534 -153.90 -6.06 -74.93
N ALA A 535 -154.66 -6.39 -73.88
CA ALA A 535 -155.74 -5.56 -73.37
C ALA A 535 -155.27 -4.26 -72.68
N ILE A 536 -154.04 -4.25 -72.14
CA ILE A 536 -153.39 -3.08 -71.53
C ILE A 536 -152.75 -2.23 -72.64
N ASP A 537 -152.14 -2.89 -73.63
CA ASP A 537 -151.61 -2.28 -74.87
C ASP A 537 -152.72 -1.69 -75.79
N GLY A 538 -154.01 -1.76 -75.42
CA GLY A 538 -155.14 -1.29 -76.23
C GLY A 538 -155.44 -2.11 -77.51
N ARG A 539 -154.70 -3.20 -77.76
CA ARG A 539 -154.81 -4.04 -78.96
C ARG A 539 -156.21 -4.61 -79.13
N HIS A 540 -156.63 -4.83 -80.36
CA HIS A 540 -157.99 -5.30 -80.67
C HIS A 540 -158.02 -6.85 -80.77
N PRO A 541 -158.95 -7.55 -80.11
CA PRO A 541 -159.03 -9.02 -80.10
C PRO A 541 -159.47 -9.66 -81.42
N GLY A 542 -160.11 -8.92 -82.32
CA GLY A 542 -160.66 -9.45 -83.56
C GLY A 542 -161.31 -8.38 -84.43
N PRO A 543 -161.72 -8.72 -85.67
CA PRO A 543 -162.29 -7.77 -86.63
C PRO A 543 -163.65 -7.18 -86.24
N LEU A 544 -164.28 -7.70 -85.18
CA LEU A 544 -165.64 -7.32 -84.73
C LEU A 544 -165.66 -6.52 -83.42
N PHE A 545 -164.51 -6.27 -82.78
CA PHE A 545 -164.43 -5.62 -81.47
C PHE A 545 -163.18 -4.75 -81.36
N SER A 546 -163.36 -3.42 -81.31
CA SER A 546 -162.29 -2.49 -80.93
C SER A 546 -162.25 -2.32 -79.40
N THR A 547 -161.13 -2.72 -78.80
CA THR A 547 -160.80 -2.51 -77.38
C THR A 547 -160.75 -1.03 -77.03
N GLU A 548 -160.24 -0.20 -77.94
CA GLU A 548 -160.13 1.25 -77.77
C GLU A 548 -161.51 1.92 -77.73
N PHE A 549 -162.40 1.57 -78.68
CA PHE A 549 -163.79 2.02 -78.65
C PHE A 549 -164.47 1.61 -77.34
N TYR A 550 -164.33 0.34 -76.94
CA TYR A 550 -164.99 -0.17 -75.75
C TYR A 550 -164.49 0.49 -74.45
N LEU A 551 -163.18 0.75 -74.31
CA LEU A 551 -162.65 1.48 -73.15
C LEU A 551 -163.02 2.96 -73.16
N THR A 552 -163.09 3.59 -74.33
CA THR A 552 -163.39 5.03 -74.46
C THR A 552 -164.88 5.32 -74.28
N HIS A 553 -165.76 4.39 -74.68
CA HIS A 553 -167.21 4.54 -74.54
C HIS A 553 -167.73 4.07 -73.16
N TYR A 554 -166.95 3.26 -72.43
CA TYR A 554 -167.32 2.68 -71.14
C TYR A 554 -166.24 2.93 -70.07
N GLU A 555 -166.20 4.16 -69.56
CA GLU A 555 -165.24 4.61 -68.54
C GLU A 555 -165.28 3.77 -67.25
N ASP A 556 -166.42 3.16 -66.92
CA ASP A 556 -166.59 2.25 -65.77
C ASP A 556 -165.69 1.01 -65.90
N VAL A 557 -165.59 0.46 -67.11
CA VAL A 557 -164.71 -0.67 -67.42
C VAL A 557 -163.25 -0.24 -67.31
N ALA A 558 -162.90 0.92 -67.87
CA ALA A 558 -161.55 1.48 -67.83
C ALA A 558 -161.07 1.74 -66.39
N ALA A 559 -161.89 2.41 -65.57
CA ALA A 559 -161.57 2.69 -64.17
C ALA A 559 -161.46 1.41 -63.30
N SER A 560 -162.18 0.34 -63.66
CA SER A 560 -162.10 -0.95 -62.97
C SER A 560 -160.85 -1.78 -63.31
N GLY A 561 -160.12 -1.43 -64.38
CA GLY A 561 -158.98 -2.20 -64.90
C GLY A 561 -159.33 -3.59 -65.45
N GLN A 562 -160.62 -3.90 -65.67
CA GLN A 562 -161.05 -5.19 -66.21
C GLN A 562 -160.77 -5.29 -67.71
N HIS A 563 -160.29 -6.45 -68.17
CA HIS A 563 -160.01 -6.69 -69.59
C HIS A 563 -161.28 -6.49 -70.46
N PRO A 564 -161.28 -5.57 -71.44
CA PRO A 564 -162.50 -5.12 -72.12
C PRO A 564 -163.37 -6.22 -72.72
N LEU A 565 -162.77 -7.13 -73.49
CA LEU A 565 -163.54 -8.23 -74.10
C LEU A 565 -164.03 -9.24 -73.05
N LEU A 566 -163.31 -9.47 -71.95
CA LEU A 566 -163.82 -10.33 -70.87
C LEU A 566 -164.95 -9.65 -70.08
N HIS A 567 -164.95 -8.32 -69.95
CA HIS A 567 -166.08 -7.58 -69.41
C HIS A 567 -167.31 -7.71 -70.34
N TYR A 568 -167.12 -7.50 -71.63
CA TYR A 568 -168.20 -7.63 -72.61
C TYR A 568 -168.81 -9.04 -72.64
N LEU A 569 -167.98 -10.09 -72.60
CA LEU A 569 -168.43 -11.49 -72.61
C LEU A 569 -169.04 -11.96 -71.27
N ARG A 570 -168.88 -11.20 -70.18
CA ARG A 570 -169.45 -11.51 -68.86
C ARG A 570 -170.72 -10.74 -68.55
N TYR A 571 -170.76 -9.47 -68.94
CA TYR A 571 -171.82 -8.53 -68.55
C TYR A 571 -172.30 -7.71 -69.76
N GLY A 572 -171.37 -7.12 -70.53
CA GLY A 572 -171.70 -6.13 -71.56
C GLY A 572 -172.69 -6.62 -72.64
N LYS A 573 -172.68 -7.90 -72.99
CA LYS A 573 -173.65 -8.48 -73.93
C LYS A 573 -175.08 -8.53 -73.36
N GLU A 574 -175.25 -8.76 -72.07
CA GLU A 574 -176.56 -8.77 -71.39
C GLU A 574 -177.03 -7.35 -71.05
N GLU A 575 -176.08 -6.43 -70.83
CA GLU A 575 -176.30 -4.99 -70.67
C GLU A 575 -176.62 -4.25 -72.00
N ASN A 576 -176.73 -4.97 -73.12
CA ASN A 576 -176.91 -4.44 -74.49
C ASN A 576 -175.87 -3.38 -74.91
N ARG A 577 -174.63 -3.45 -74.39
CA ARG A 577 -173.56 -2.53 -74.76
C ARG A 577 -173.16 -2.72 -76.22
N GLU A 578 -173.11 -1.63 -76.98
CA GLU A 578 -172.69 -1.65 -78.38
C GLU A 578 -171.21 -2.02 -78.53
N ILE A 579 -170.88 -2.71 -79.63
CA ILE A 579 -169.51 -3.05 -80.05
C ILE A 579 -169.30 -2.62 -81.50
N HIS A 580 -168.13 -2.07 -81.81
CA HIS A 580 -167.78 -1.62 -83.15
C HIS A 580 -166.55 -2.36 -83.69
N PRO A 581 -166.52 -2.67 -85.01
CA PRO A 581 -165.31 -3.11 -85.68
C PRO A 581 -164.28 -1.96 -85.72
N PRO A 582 -162.96 -2.27 -85.69
CA PRO A 582 -161.93 -1.24 -85.65
C PRO A 582 -161.82 -0.43 -86.95
N GLN A 583 -161.79 0.89 -86.83
CA GLN A 583 -161.71 1.81 -87.98
C GLN A 583 -160.26 2.10 -88.37
N TYR A 584 -159.79 1.45 -89.44
CA TYR A 584 -158.44 1.68 -90.00
C TYR A 584 -158.36 3.01 -90.78
N GLN A 585 -158.15 4.13 -90.07
CA GLN A 585 -157.98 5.45 -90.71
C GLN A 585 -156.57 5.64 -91.27
N LEU A 586 -156.45 5.69 -92.60
CA LEU A 586 -155.22 6.05 -93.31
C LEU A 586 -154.97 7.57 -93.25
N SER A 587 -154.12 8.05 -92.33
CA SER A 587 -153.66 9.45 -92.35
C SER A 587 -152.30 9.68 -91.66
N ALA A 588 -151.73 10.87 -91.91
CA ALA A 588 -150.67 11.51 -91.11
C ALA A 588 -149.24 10.92 -91.07
N LEU A 589 -148.78 10.20 -92.11
CA LEU A 589 -147.34 9.88 -92.30
C LEU A 589 -146.47 11.12 -92.70
N GLN A 590 -146.87 12.34 -92.30
CA GLN A 590 -146.39 13.61 -92.86
C GLN A 590 -146.32 14.76 -91.82
N THR A 591 -145.75 14.56 -90.63
CA THR A 591 -145.38 15.69 -89.75
C THR A 591 -144.20 15.37 -88.83
N ILE A 592 -143.28 16.34 -88.70
CA ILE A 592 -142.30 16.49 -87.59
C ILE A 592 -141.34 15.29 -87.40
N ALA A 593 -140.13 15.24 -87.96
CA ALA A 593 -139.38 16.14 -88.84
C ALA A 593 -138.95 17.53 -88.31
N LYS A 594 -139.17 17.87 -87.03
CA LYS A 594 -138.70 19.14 -86.39
C LYS A 594 -138.43 18.93 -84.90
N GLY A 595 -137.39 19.58 -84.34
CA GLY A 595 -136.99 19.44 -82.93
C GLY A 595 -136.21 18.15 -82.67
N ALA A 596 -134.89 18.04 -82.82
CA ALA A 596 -133.79 19.02 -82.76
C ALA A 596 -133.41 19.52 -81.35
N LYS A 597 -132.27 18.98 -80.87
CA LYS A 597 -131.26 19.58 -79.98
C LYS A 597 -131.68 20.23 -78.66
N ALA A 598 -131.26 19.60 -77.56
CA ALA A 598 -130.36 20.24 -76.60
C ALA A 598 -129.14 19.31 -76.41
#